data_AF-A0A1I1A8R0-F1
#
_entry.id   AF-A0A1I1A8R0-F1
#
_cell.length_a   1.000
_cell.length_b   1.000
_cell.length_c   1.000
_cell.angle_alpha   90.00
_cell.angle_beta   90.00
_cell.angle_gamma   90.00
#
_symmetry.space_group_name_H-M   'P 1'
#
loop_
_entity.id
_entity.type
_entity.pdbx_description
1 polymer ?
#
loop_
_entity_poly.entity_id
_entity_poly.type
_entity_poly.pdbx_seq_one_letter_code
_entity_poly.pdbx_strand_id
1 'polypeptide(L)'
;MSTPDPRMRIADSDRERAMADLAGHYADGRLDHEEYDERLDAIWTARTRADLALLFSDLPRPQVSQPPVKARVPQGGQRRRLPLLPVLALLIALSVIAEAPLWLLIFPLMFLRSRRGASSAPAAGHHDYRRTPRSQGW
;
A
#
# COMPACT_ATOMS: atom_id res chain seq x y z
N MET A 1 28.04 -24.75 -9.82
CA MET A 1 27.16 -23.76 -9.16
C MET A 1 27.96 -22.49 -8.93
N SER A 2 27.58 -21.35 -9.51
CA SER A 2 28.15 -20.07 -9.09
C SER A 2 27.51 -19.70 -7.74
N THR A 3 28.28 -19.76 -6.66
CA THR A 3 27.79 -19.28 -5.35
C THR A 3 27.51 -17.79 -5.47
N PRO A 4 26.30 -17.31 -5.15
CA PRO A 4 26.00 -15.88 -5.22
C PRO A 4 26.95 -15.09 -4.31
N ASP A 5 27.50 -13.97 -4.80
CA ASP A 5 28.43 -13.15 -4.01
C ASP A 5 27.70 -12.54 -2.79
N PRO A 6 28.14 -12.81 -1.55
CA PRO A 6 27.50 -12.31 -0.34
C PRO A 6 27.61 -10.77 -0.19
N ARG A 7 28.63 -10.14 -0.79
CA ARG A 7 28.80 -8.68 -0.74
C ARG A 7 27.98 -7.95 -1.81
N MET A 8 27.25 -8.69 -2.65
CA MET A 8 26.40 -8.10 -3.68
C MET A 8 25.27 -7.30 -3.04
N ARG A 9 25.07 -6.07 -3.53
CA ARG A 9 23.98 -5.21 -3.10
C ARG A 9 22.63 -5.82 -3.50
N ILE A 10 21.67 -5.79 -2.58
CA ILE A 10 20.33 -6.32 -2.82
C ILE A 10 19.45 -5.33 -3.58
N ALA A 11 18.58 -5.86 -4.42
CA ALA A 11 17.52 -5.08 -5.07
C ALA A 11 16.25 -5.05 -4.20
N ASP A 12 15.33 -4.16 -4.52
CA ASP A 12 14.01 -4.10 -3.85
C ASP A 12 13.28 -5.45 -3.90
N SER A 13 13.35 -6.12 -5.05
CA SER A 13 12.75 -7.45 -5.23
C SER A 13 13.34 -8.52 -4.32
N ASP A 14 14.59 -8.35 -3.86
CA ASP A 14 15.20 -9.27 -2.91
C ASP A 14 14.68 -8.99 -1.49
N ARG A 15 14.43 -7.72 -1.13
CA ARG A 15 13.76 -7.37 0.13
C ARG A 15 12.32 -7.87 0.18
N GLU A 16 11.54 -7.67 -0.88
CA GLU A 16 10.16 -8.17 -0.94
C GLU A 16 10.09 -9.69 -0.80
N ARG A 17 11.02 -10.43 -1.41
CA ARG A 17 11.11 -11.89 -1.22
C ARG A 17 11.44 -12.24 0.22
N ALA A 18 12.41 -11.56 0.83
CA ALA A 18 12.76 -11.78 2.22
C ALA A 18 11.58 -11.50 3.16
N MET A 19 10.80 -10.44 2.93
CA MET A 19 9.59 -10.15 3.72
C MET A 19 8.54 -11.25 3.58
N ALA A 20 8.31 -11.74 2.37
CA ALA A 20 7.36 -12.83 2.14
C ALA A 20 7.79 -14.12 2.85
N ASP A 21 9.09 -14.44 2.82
CA ASP A 21 9.65 -15.60 3.50
C ASP A 21 9.55 -15.43 5.04
N LEU A 22 9.84 -14.24 5.57
CA LEU A 22 9.72 -13.93 7.00
C LEU A 22 8.26 -14.04 7.47
N ALA A 23 7.30 -13.54 6.69
CA ALA A 23 5.88 -13.67 6.97
C ALA A 23 5.42 -15.14 6.98
N GLY A 24 6.00 -15.98 6.12
CA GLY A 24 5.78 -17.43 6.16
C GLY A 24 6.23 -18.06 7.48
N HIS A 25 7.42 -17.69 7.97
CA HIS A 25 7.93 -18.18 9.26
C HIS A 25 7.11 -17.70 10.46
N TYR A 26 6.60 -16.47 10.41
CA TYR A 26 5.66 -15.96 11.41
C TYR A 26 4.33 -16.74 11.40
N ALA A 27 3.76 -16.99 10.21
CA ALA A 27 2.55 -17.79 10.09
C ALA A 27 2.72 -19.24 10.56
N ASP A 28 3.93 -19.80 10.42
CA ASP A 28 4.31 -21.11 10.96
C ASP A 28 4.49 -21.10 12.50
N GLY A 29 4.37 -19.95 13.17
CA GLY A 29 4.52 -19.79 14.62
C GLY A 29 5.96 -19.92 15.12
N ARG A 30 6.95 -19.72 14.23
CA ARG A 30 8.38 -19.83 14.55
C ARG A 30 8.98 -18.54 15.08
N LEU A 31 8.31 -17.43 14.83
CA LEU A 31 8.66 -16.10 15.30
C LEU A 31 7.47 -15.60 16.10
N ASP A 32 7.72 -14.95 17.22
CA ASP A 32 6.69 -14.13 17.85
C ASP A 32 6.52 -12.79 17.13
N HIS A 33 5.58 -11.97 17.60
CA HIS A 33 5.27 -10.70 16.96
C HIS A 33 6.41 -9.67 17.09
N GLU A 34 7.11 -9.65 18.22
CA GLU A 34 8.21 -8.71 18.48
C GLU A 34 9.42 -9.09 17.60
N GLU A 35 9.76 -10.37 17.54
CA GLU A 35 10.81 -10.88 16.66
C GLU A 35 10.51 -10.63 15.17
N TYR A 36 9.25 -10.78 14.76
CA TYR A 36 8.84 -10.51 13.39
C TYR A 36 9.03 -9.04 13.03
N ASP A 37 8.57 -8.12 13.88
CA ASP A 37 8.67 -6.68 13.64
C ASP A 37 10.15 -6.22 13.63
N GLU A 38 10.95 -6.68 14.58
CA GLU A 38 12.40 -6.38 14.62
C GLU A 38 13.12 -6.82 13.36
N ARG A 39 12.85 -8.05 12.89
CA ARG A 39 13.47 -8.58 11.67
C ARG A 39 12.95 -7.88 10.42
N LEU A 40 11.68 -7.48 10.40
CA LEU A 40 11.09 -6.75 9.29
C LEU A 40 11.78 -5.39 9.09
N ASP A 41 12.04 -4.67 10.17
CA ASP A 41 12.79 -3.41 10.15
C ASP A 41 14.26 -3.63 9.73
N ALA A 42 14.88 -4.72 10.19
CA ALA A 42 16.23 -5.08 9.77
C ALA A 42 16.31 -5.39 8.26
N ILE A 43 15.28 -6.02 7.68
CA ILE A 43 15.21 -6.24 6.21
C ILE A 43 15.19 -4.90 5.48
N TRP A 44 14.44 -3.90 5.96
CA TRP A 44 14.36 -2.59 5.30
C TRP A 44 15.69 -1.86 5.23
N THR A 45 16.53 -2.02 6.25
CA THR A 45 17.85 -1.37 6.33
C THR A 45 18.97 -2.19 5.67
N ALA A 46 18.73 -3.46 5.37
CA ALA A 46 19.70 -4.35 4.74
C ALA A 46 20.17 -3.83 3.36
N ARG A 47 21.48 -3.95 3.12
CA ARG A 47 22.11 -3.47 1.87
C ARG A 47 22.71 -4.61 1.06
N THR A 48 23.14 -5.69 1.69
CA THR A 48 23.83 -6.80 1.04
C THR A 48 23.12 -8.13 1.26
N ARG A 49 23.48 -9.12 0.42
CA ARG A 49 22.96 -10.47 0.57
C ARG A 49 23.41 -11.13 1.87
N ALA A 50 24.60 -10.80 2.36
CA ALA A 50 25.09 -11.24 3.66
C ALA A 50 24.19 -10.72 4.79
N ASP A 51 23.80 -9.45 4.73
CA ASP A 51 22.92 -8.83 5.75
C ASP A 51 21.59 -9.59 5.83
N LEU A 52 20.95 -9.86 4.68
CA LEU A 52 19.72 -10.66 4.66
C LEU A 52 19.96 -12.08 5.19
N ALA A 53 21.05 -12.75 4.78
CA ALA A 53 21.32 -14.12 5.20
C ALA A 53 21.47 -14.27 6.71
N LEU A 54 21.99 -13.26 7.41
CA LEU A 54 22.11 -13.26 8.87
C LEU A 54 20.73 -13.29 9.56
N LEU A 55 19.75 -12.57 9.01
CA LEU A 55 18.39 -12.49 9.57
C LEU A 55 17.61 -13.81 9.51
N PHE A 56 18.03 -14.75 8.66
CA PHE A 56 17.43 -16.08 8.50
C PHE A 56 18.39 -17.20 8.94
N SER A 57 19.48 -16.89 9.63
CA SER A 57 20.52 -17.88 9.96
C SER A 57 20.07 -18.94 10.96
N ASP A 58 19.10 -18.59 11.80
CA ASP A 58 18.45 -19.42 12.80
C ASP A 58 17.15 -20.08 12.29
N LEU A 59 16.66 -19.65 11.12
CA LEU A 59 15.42 -20.14 10.53
C LEU A 59 15.70 -21.26 9.50
N PRO A 60 14.83 -22.29 9.43
CA PRO A 60 14.95 -23.30 8.40
C PRO A 60 14.79 -22.63 7.04
N ARG A 61 15.70 -22.95 6.11
CA ARG A 61 15.72 -22.33 4.79
C ARG A 61 14.33 -22.53 4.13
N PRO A 62 13.69 -21.46 3.61
CA PRO A 62 12.39 -21.55 2.97
C PRO A 62 12.43 -22.67 1.93
N GLN A 63 11.50 -23.62 2.03
CA GLN A 63 11.38 -24.66 1.01
C GLN A 63 10.90 -23.99 -0.26
N VAL A 64 11.86 -23.60 -1.11
CA VAL A 64 11.59 -23.26 -2.49
C VAL A 64 11.06 -24.54 -3.10
N SER A 65 9.74 -24.69 -3.13
CA SER A 65 9.07 -25.78 -3.81
C SER A 65 9.43 -25.65 -5.28
N GLN A 66 10.52 -26.31 -5.69
CA GLN A 66 10.91 -26.37 -7.08
C GLN A 66 9.75 -27.05 -7.80
N PRO A 67 9.05 -26.37 -8.73
CA PRO A 67 8.07 -27.07 -9.53
C PRO A 67 8.82 -28.20 -10.24
N PRO A 68 8.23 -29.42 -10.32
CA PRO A 68 8.86 -30.54 -10.99
C PRO A 68 9.27 -30.08 -12.39
N VAL A 69 10.54 -30.30 -12.75
CA VAL A 69 11.10 -29.96 -14.05
C VAL A 69 10.37 -30.79 -15.12
N LYS A 70 9.21 -30.31 -15.56
CA LYS A 70 8.57 -30.79 -16.78
C LYS A 70 9.39 -30.26 -17.95
N ALA A 71 9.82 -31.18 -18.82
CA ALA A 71 10.55 -30.89 -20.04
C ALA A 71 9.96 -29.67 -20.76
N ARG A 72 10.85 -28.78 -21.19
CA ARG A 72 10.54 -27.43 -21.67
C ARG A 72 9.79 -27.48 -23.00
N VAL A 73 8.48 -27.29 -22.96
CA VAL A 73 7.71 -26.79 -24.12
C VAL A 73 7.86 -25.26 -24.12
N PRO A 74 8.22 -24.60 -25.24
CA PRO A 74 8.31 -23.15 -25.27
C PRO A 74 6.90 -22.57 -25.33
N GLN A 75 6.29 -22.39 -24.16
CA GLN A 75 5.12 -21.53 -24.04
C GLN A 75 5.57 -20.18 -23.50
N GLY A 76 5.47 -19.17 -24.35
CA GLY A 76 5.32 -17.78 -23.94
C GLY A 76 4.05 -17.65 -23.10
N GLY A 77 4.17 -18.03 -21.84
CA GLY A 77 3.12 -17.93 -20.83
C GLY A 77 3.45 -16.78 -19.91
N GLN A 78 2.86 -15.63 -20.22
CA GLN A 78 2.66 -14.50 -19.31
C GLN A 78 2.52 -15.03 -17.88
N ARG A 79 3.46 -14.67 -17.00
CA ARG A 79 3.35 -14.92 -15.56
C ARG A 79 1.96 -14.44 -15.18
N ARG A 80 1.04 -15.37 -14.87
CA ARG A 80 -0.31 -15.05 -14.38
C ARG A 80 -0.11 -14.22 -13.12
N ARG A 81 -0.14 -12.89 -13.28
CA ARG A 81 -0.30 -11.97 -12.17
C ARG A 81 -1.64 -12.34 -11.57
N LEU A 82 -1.61 -12.95 -10.38
CA LEU A 82 -2.83 -13.25 -9.65
C LEU A 82 -3.63 -11.93 -9.58
N PRO A 83 -4.90 -11.90 -9.99
CA PRO A 83 -5.71 -10.70 -9.89
C PRO A 83 -6.07 -10.51 -8.41
N LEU A 84 -5.11 -9.97 -7.64
CA LEU A 84 -5.27 -9.58 -6.23
C LEU A 84 -6.13 -8.32 -6.09
N LEU A 85 -6.30 -7.56 -7.18
CA LEU A 85 -7.09 -6.33 -7.26
C LEU A 85 -8.59 -6.49 -6.95
N PRO A 86 -9.36 -7.45 -7.52
CA PRO A 86 -10.79 -7.58 -7.22
C PRO A 86 -11.08 -8.04 -5.79
N VAL A 87 -10.23 -8.88 -5.19
CA VAL A 87 -10.42 -9.37 -3.82
C VAL A 87 -10.19 -8.24 -2.81
N LEU A 88 -9.14 -7.44 -3.01
CA LEU A 88 -8.87 -6.26 -2.18
C LEU A 88 -9.96 -5.20 -2.30
N ALA A 89 -10.45 -4.94 -3.52
CA ALA A 89 -11.56 -4.00 -3.75
C ALA A 89 -12.86 -4.46 -3.06
N LEU A 90 -13.14 -5.77 -3.04
CA LEU A 90 -14.31 -6.33 -2.37
C LEU A 90 -14.22 -6.21 -0.83
N LEU A 91 -13.03 -6.43 -0.26
CA LEU A 91 -12.79 -6.27 1.19
C LEU A 91 -12.90 -4.80 1.62
N ILE A 92 -12.37 -3.86 0.83
CA ILE A 92 -12.51 -2.41 1.09
C ILE A 92 -13.99 -1.99 0.99
N ALA A 93 -14.72 -2.47 -0.02
CA ALA A 93 -16.14 -2.19 -0.16
C ALA A 93 -16.96 -2.73 1.02
N LEU A 94 -16.70 -3.97 1.48
CA LEU A 94 -17.36 -4.54 2.66
C LEU A 94 -17.02 -3.77 3.96
N SER A 95 -15.78 -3.31 4.10
CA SER A 95 -15.33 -2.50 5.25
C SER A 95 -16.04 -1.14 5.33
N VAL A 96 -16.17 -0.45 4.19
CA VAL A 96 -16.86 0.86 4.10
C VAL A 96 -18.36 0.74 4.35
N ILE A 97 -18.97 -0.40 4.03
CA ILE A 97 -20.40 -0.67 4.24
C ILE A 97 -20.70 -1.01 5.71
N ALA A 98 -19.74 -1.60 6.46
CA ALA A 98 -19.94 -2.05 7.83
C ALA A 98 -19.70 -0.97 8.92
N GLU A 99 -18.86 0.04 8.67
CA GLU A 99 -18.48 1.05 9.68
C GLU A 99 -19.36 2.33 9.68
N ALA A 100 -20.59 2.23 9.17
CA ALA A 100 -21.44 3.39 8.86
C ALA A 100 -22.57 3.72 9.86
N PRO A 101 -22.33 3.87 11.19
CA PRO A 101 -23.21 4.82 11.91
C PRO A 101 -22.61 5.77 12.95
N LEU A 102 -21.31 5.77 13.29
CA LEU A 102 -20.81 6.66 14.39
C LEU A 102 -19.89 7.81 13.99
N TRP A 103 -19.29 7.81 12.79
CA TRP A 103 -18.45 8.93 12.33
C TRP A 103 -19.24 10.13 11.78
N LEU A 104 -20.55 9.99 11.51
CA LEU A 104 -21.41 11.08 11.02
C LEU A 104 -21.68 12.18 12.07
N LEU A 105 -21.51 11.90 13.37
CA LEU A 105 -21.79 12.86 14.45
C LEU A 105 -20.56 13.67 14.89
N ILE A 106 -19.35 13.15 14.73
CA ILE A 106 -18.11 13.78 15.23
C ILE A 106 -17.61 14.87 14.26
N PHE A 107 -17.80 14.66 12.96
CA PHE A 107 -17.31 15.54 11.90
C PHE A 107 -17.81 17.00 11.96
N PRO A 108 -19.12 17.30 12.17
CA PRO A 108 -19.60 18.67 12.20
C PRO A 108 -19.12 19.45 13.44
N LEU A 109 -18.90 18.78 14.57
CA LEU A 109 -18.48 19.41 15.82
C LEU A 109 -17.03 19.91 15.77
N MET A 110 -16.13 19.15 15.12
CA MET A 110 -14.75 19.58 14.87
C MET A 110 -14.68 20.72 13.85
N PHE A 111 -15.51 20.71 12.82
CA PHE A 111 -15.50 21.73 11.77
C PHE A 111 -16.04 23.09 12.27
N LEU A 112 -16.98 23.10 13.22
CA LEU A 112 -17.56 24.32 13.76
C LEU A 112 -16.64 25.03 14.79
N ARG A 113 -15.66 24.32 15.37
CA ARG A 113 -14.65 24.89 16.29
C ARG A 113 -13.37 25.35 15.59
N SER A 114 -13.33 25.36 14.27
CA SER A 114 -12.18 25.83 13.48
C SER A 114 -12.47 27.12 12.70
N ARG A 115 -13.66 27.70 12.82
CA ARG A 115 -14.09 28.92 12.10
C ARG A 115 -14.22 30.17 12.98
N ARG A 116 -13.40 30.30 14.03
CA ARG A 116 -13.20 31.57 14.73
C ARG A 116 -11.73 31.94 14.69
N GLY A 117 -11.31 32.44 13.54
CA GLY A 117 -9.95 32.91 13.33
C GLY A 117 -9.81 33.58 11.97
N ALA A 118 -10.06 34.89 11.98
CA ALA A 118 -9.62 35.89 10.99
C ALA A 118 -10.28 35.85 9.59
N SER A 119 -10.54 36.96 8.89
CA SER A 119 -10.59 38.39 9.20
C SER A 119 -11.07 39.09 7.92
N SER A 120 -11.81 40.18 8.10
CA SER A 120 -11.86 41.39 7.25
C SER A 120 -12.58 41.38 5.89
N ALA A 121 -13.60 42.25 5.82
CA ALA A 121 -14.13 42.90 4.61
C ALA A 121 -13.01 43.71 3.88
N PRO A 122 -13.15 44.02 2.57
CA PRO A 122 -13.93 45.19 2.15
C PRO A 122 -14.75 45.01 0.85
N ALA A 123 -15.56 46.05 0.59
CA ALA A 123 -16.58 46.22 -0.43
C ALA A 123 -16.12 46.17 -1.90
N ALA A 124 -16.97 45.64 -2.79
CA ALA A 124 -17.10 46.10 -4.19
C ALA A 124 -18.36 45.52 -4.88
N GLY A 125 -19.28 46.41 -5.26
CA GLY A 125 -20.02 46.36 -6.54
C GLY A 125 -21.21 45.40 -6.66
N HIS A 126 -22.36 45.74 -6.09
CA HIS A 126 -23.63 45.08 -6.39
C HIS A 126 -24.49 45.95 -7.33
N HIS A 127 -24.65 45.47 -8.56
CA HIS A 127 -25.79 45.63 -9.48
C HIS A 127 -26.41 47.02 -9.75
N ASP A 128 -26.26 47.47 -11.00
CA ASP A 128 -27.45 47.94 -11.75
C ASP A 128 -27.39 47.45 -13.21
N TYR A 129 -28.25 46.47 -13.52
CA TYR A 129 -28.52 45.97 -14.87
C TYR A 129 -30.04 45.97 -15.01
N ARG A 130 -30.64 47.14 -15.26
CA ARG A 130 -32.07 47.24 -15.58
C ARG A 130 -32.28 47.77 -16.99
N ARG A 131 -32.71 46.83 -17.83
CA ARG A 131 -33.67 46.94 -18.93
C ARG A 131 -33.28 47.84 -20.10
N THR A 132 -32.78 47.18 -21.14
CA THR A 132 -33.25 47.43 -22.50
C THR A 132 -34.56 46.65 -22.74
N PRO A 133 -35.56 47.28 -23.37
CA PRO A 133 -36.42 46.56 -24.29
C PRO A 133 -36.30 47.14 -25.69
N ARG A 134 -35.69 46.30 -26.52
CA ARG A 134 -35.80 46.13 -27.96
C ARG A 134 -36.99 46.84 -28.65
N SER A 135 -36.65 47.62 -29.66
CA SER A 135 -37.37 47.93 -30.90
C SER A 135 -38.53 46.99 -31.28
N GLN A 136 -39.64 47.56 -31.77
CA GLN A 136 -40.36 47.31 -33.05
C GLN A 136 -41.18 48.60 -33.35
N GLY A 137 -41.05 49.33 -34.48
CA GLY A 137 -41.50 48.98 -35.84
C GLY A 137 -43.04 49.02 -35.88
N TRP A 138 -43.79 49.80 -36.69
CA TRP A 138 -43.57 50.68 -37.85
C TRP A 138 -44.63 51.79 -37.80
#